data_AF-A0A2G9YJT1-F1
#
_entry.id   AF-A0A2G9YJT1-F1
#
_cell.length_a   1.000
_cell.length_b   1.000
_cell.length_c   1.000
_cell.angle_alpha   90.00
_cell.angle_beta   90.00
_cell.angle_gamma   90.00
#
_symmetry.space_group_name_H-M   'P 1'
#
loop_
_entity.id
_entity.type
_entity.pdbx_description
1 polymer ?
#
loop_
_entity_poly.entity_id
_entity_poly.type
_entity_poly.pdbx_seq_one_letter_code
_entity_poly.pdbx_strand_id
1 'polypeptide(L)'
;DLTGNWDSDGDGYYGEPFEDNIYNEPDGDLFPEVYVGRIPFYGSYTDLDSILNKTIHYSGIKQNILLPMAICNYENEEGSGCDRGDGRDLPKYVVEDIAIPNGYGYHVMYERCGLDPVPTTAPYYDEPINKSNVINAWNTDDYGFVFWHGHGSYAGTSRKYWDHDDGDGVPESDEMKWERFISSSDTDTLLDTNVFTYQASCLNGEPDHSDNLQYSLLKNGAICTVAAASFALGPGGFYSPSNISNDVEIGYRYLKNLVNNHQSAGVALYNAKSCFEFDSSYKWQNQLVFNLYGDPSLTVTNVSNREPTLNNPLPDTSFDEDHSFAAFNLNDYFFDPDGESINYT
;
A
#
# COMPACT_ATOMS: atom_id res chain seq x y z
N ASP A 1 -21.07 5.65 11.89
CA ASP A 1 -22.43 5.93 11.40
C ASP A 1 -22.28 6.57 10.01
N LEU A 2 -23.20 6.44 9.06
CA LEU A 2 -23.08 7.15 7.75
C LEU A 2 -23.71 8.55 7.79
N THR A 3 -23.74 9.16 8.97
CA THR A 3 -24.44 10.41 9.28
C THR A 3 -23.53 11.62 9.35
N GLY A 4 -22.22 11.45 9.20
CA GLY A 4 -21.29 12.54 9.36
C GLY A 4 -21.47 13.62 8.30
N ASN A 5 -21.26 14.86 8.71
CA ASN A 5 -21.45 16.04 7.89
C ASN A 5 -20.10 16.56 7.39
N TRP A 6 -19.83 16.35 6.10
CA TRP A 6 -18.62 16.80 5.42
C TRP A 6 -18.73 18.21 4.83
N ASP A 7 -19.84 18.93 5.07
CA ASP A 7 -20.08 20.31 4.60
C ASP A 7 -20.82 21.05 5.74
N SER A 8 -20.08 21.36 6.79
CA SER A 8 -20.64 21.83 8.07
C SER A 8 -21.02 23.30 8.05
N ASP A 9 -20.40 24.09 7.18
CA ASP A 9 -20.72 25.50 6.96
C ASP A 9 -21.69 25.73 5.78
N GLY A 10 -21.92 24.71 4.94
CA GLY A 10 -22.98 24.66 3.94
C GLY A 10 -22.64 25.41 2.65
N ASP A 11 -21.36 25.52 2.32
CA ASP A 11 -20.88 26.25 1.16
C ASP A 11 -20.69 25.38 -0.10
N GLY A 12 -20.78 24.05 0.07
CA GLY A 12 -20.73 23.04 -0.98
C GLY A 12 -19.32 22.53 -1.32
N TYR A 13 -18.30 22.94 -0.58
CA TYR A 13 -16.97 22.34 -0.61
C TYR A 13 -16.84 21.33 0.52
N TYR A 14 -16.73 20.05 0.16
CA TYR A 14 -16.76 18.97 1.15
C TYR A 14 -15.36 18.63 1.67
N GLY A 15 -15.22 18.47 2.98
CA GLY A 15 -14.00 17.97 3.58
C GLY A 15 -12.93 19.03 3.73
N GLU A 16 -13.30 20.31 3.84
CA GLU A 16 -12.35 21.39 3.95
C GLU A 16 -11.68 21.40 5.34
N PRO A 17 -10.33 21.41 5.38
CA PRO A 17 -9.64 21.45 6.65
C PRO A 17 -9.96 22.78 7.35
N PHE A 18 -10.27 22.71 8.66
CA PHE A 18 -10.59 23.85 9.54
C PHE A 18 -11.94 24.55 9.34
N GLU A 19 -12.60 24.35 8.19
CA GLU A 19 -13.93 24.90 7.89
C GLU A 19 -15.02 23.87 8.18
N ASP A 20 -14.77 22.61 7.83
CA ASP A 20 -15.64 21.49 8.18
C ASP A 20 -15.29 20.89 9.55
N ASN A 21 -16.26 20.88 10.47
CA ASN A 21 -16.12 20.42 11.87
C ASN A 21 -15.93 18.89 12.02
N ILE A 22 -15.29 18.23 11.07
CA ILE A 22 -15.15 16.77 10.93
C ILE A 22 -14.50 16.13 12.17
N TYR A 23 -13.68 16.88 12.91
CA TYR A 23 -12.94 16.40 14.09
C TYR A 23 -13.67 16.53 15.42
N ASN A 24 -14.59 17.50 15.57
CA ASN A 24 -15.31 17.70 16.84
C ASN A 24 -16.77 17.20 16.76
N GLU A 25 -17.16 16.53 15.68
CA GLU A 25 -18.39 15.77 15.69
C GLU A 25 -18.30 14.63 16.73
N PRO A 26 -19.38 14.36 17.49
CA PRO A 26 -19.38 13.34 18.54
C PRO A 26 -18.93 11.94 18.11
N ASP A 27 -18.97 11.66 16.80
CA ASP A 27 -18.65 10.36 16.21
C ASP A 27 -17.31 10.34 15.43
N GLY A 28 -16.56 11.45 15.34
CA GLY A 28 -15.24 11.51 14.71
C GLY A 28 -15.17 10.79 13.35
N ASP A 29 -15.67 11.44 12.30
CA ASP A 29 -16.04 10.85 10.99
C ASP A 29 -14.85 10.41 10.09
N LEU A 30 -13.69 10.18 10.70
CA LEU A 30 -12.47 9.72 10.03
C LEU A 30 -12.22 8.22 10.15
N PHE A 31 -12.94 7.56 11.06
CA PHE A 31 -12.97 6.11 11.12
C PHE A 31 -14.06 5.62 10.16
N PRO A 32 -13.69 5.00 9.03
CA PRO A 32 -14.68 4.61 8.05
C PRO A 32 -15.46 3.39 8.54
N GLU A 33 -16.77 3.45 8.38
CA GLU A 33 -17.66 2.30 8.56
C GLU A 33 -17.64 1.36 7.35
N VAL A 34 -17.25 1.88 6.19
CA VAL A 34 -17.18 1.13 4.93
C VAL A 34 -15.78 1.24 4.36
N TYR A 35 -15.12 0.09 4.21
CA TYR A 35 -13.82 -0.01 3.58
C TYR A 35 -13.98 -0.18 2.08
N VAL A 36 -13.55 0.82 1.31
CA VAL A 36 -13.72 0.85 -0.14
C VAL A 36 -12.42 0.50 -0.86
N GLY A 37 -12.54 -0.31 -1.90
CA GLY A 37 -11.53 -0.48 -2.95
C GLY A 37 -12.17 -0.23 -4.31
N ARG A 38 -11.37 0.20 -5.28
CA ARG A 38 -11.84 0.52 -6.63
C ARG A 38 -11.25 -0.44 -7.64
N ILE A 39 -12.09 -1.05 -8.47
CA ILE A 39 -11.66 -1.65 -9.74
C ILE A 39 -12.09 -0.67 -10.83
N PRO A 40 -11.19 0.23 -11.28
CA PRO A 40 -11.57 1.25 -12.26
C PRO A 40 -11.78 0.62 -13.64
N PHE A 41 -12.75 1.15 -14.38
CA PHE A 41 -13.00 0.76 -15.76
C PHE A 41 -12.78 1.95 -16.68
N TYR A 42 -11.66 1.92 -17.42
CA TYR A 42 -11.31 2.95 -18.41
C TYR A 42 -11.64 2.53 -19.85
N GLY A 43 -12.66 1.68 -20.04
CA GLY A 43 -13.20 1.33 -21.36
C GLY A 43 -12.63 0.05 -22.00
N SER A 44 -11.76 -0.70 -21.31
CA SER A 44 -11.23 -1.99 -21.78
C SER A 44 -11.82 -3.15 -20.98
N TYR A 45 -12.66 -3.98 -21.62
CA TYR A 45 -13.16 -5.20 -20.99
C TYR A 45 -12.06 -6.25 -20.79
N THR A 46 -11.06 -6.28 -21.67
CA THR A 46 -9.91 -7.17 -21.51
C THR A 46 -9.13 -6.86 -20.24
N ASP A 47 -8.93 -5.57 -19.93
CA ASP A 47 -8.26 -5.15 -18.70
C ASP A 47 -9.11 -5.54 -17.48
N LEU A 48 -10.42 -5.26 -17.53
CA LEU A 48 -11.35 -5.60 -16.46
C LEU A 48 -11.40 -7.11 -16.19
N ASP A 49 -11.52 -7.92 -17.24
CA ASP A 49 -11.53 -9.38 -17.14
C ASP A 49 -10.22 -9.91 -16.56
N SER A 50 -9.08 -9.33 -16.96
CA SER A 50 -7.77 -9.69 -16.42
C SER A 50 -7.70 -9.41 -14.91
N ILE A 51 -8.14 -8.23 -14.47
CA ILE A 51 -8.19 -7.84 -13.05
C ILE A 51 -9.12 -8.77 -12.26
N LEU A 52 -10.36 -8.95 -12.72
CA LEU A 52 -11.34 -9.79 -12.03
C LEU A 52 -10.88 -11.24 -11.95
N ASN A 53 -10.33 -11.77 -13.05
CA ASN A 53 -9.86 -13.14 -13.09
C ASN A 53 -8.74 -13.38 -12.07
N LYS A 54 -7.74 -12.48 -11.96
CA LYS A 54 -6.70 -12.67 -10.96
C LYS A 54 -7.18 -12.44 -9.53
N THR A 55 -8.13 -11.54 -9.28
CA THR A 55 -8.79 -11.40 -7.98
C THR A 55 -9.52 -12.69 -7.57
N ILE A 56 -10.27 -13.32 -8.48
CA ILE A 56 -10.98 -14.59 -8.22
C ILE A 56 -10.00 -15.73 -7.91
N HIS A 57 -8.84 -15.76 -8.58
CA HIS A 57 -7.83 -16.79 -8.41
C HIS A 57 -6.76 -16.45 -7.36
N TYR A 58 -6.96 -15.37 -6.61
CA TYR A 58 -6.04 -14.97 -5.55
C TYR A 58 -5.91 -16.08 -4.50
N SER A 59 -4.68 -16.35 -4.09
CA SER A 59 -4.35 -17.50 -3.22
C SER A 59 -3.37 -17.15 -2.12
N GLY A 60 -3.18 -15.84 -1.85
CA GLY A 60 -2.20 -15.31 -0.91
C GLY A 60 -0.92 -14.82 -1.60
N ILE A 61 0.04 -14.33 -0.80
CA ILE A 61 1.26 -13.68 -1.30
C ILE A 61 2.53 -14.45 -0.95
N LYS A 62 3.63 -14.09 -1.61
CA LYS A 62 4.98 -14.47 -1.19
C LYS A 62 5.44 -13.64 0.00
N GLN A 63 6.27 -14.22 0.86
CA GLN A 63 6.76 -13.55 2.07
C GLN A 63 8.10 -12.83 1.84
N ASN A 64 8.19 -11.99 0.81
CA ASN A 64 9.31 -11.04 0.66
C ASN A 64 8.81 -9.63 0.33
N ILE A 65 9.54 -8.63 0.80
CA ILE A 65 9.22 -7.21 0.64
C ILE A 65 10.33 -6.51 -0.18
N LEU A 66 9.97 -5.88 -1.30
CA LEU A 66 10.88 -5.05 -2.09
C LEU A 66 10.72 -3.58 -1.67
N LEU A 67 11.84 -2.92 -1.39
CA LEU A 67 11.91 -1.55 -0.86
C LEU A 67 12.79 -0.62 -1.73
N PRO A 68 12.27 -0.07 -2.84
CA PRO A 68 12.97 0.94 -3.64
C PRO A 68 12.84 2.35 -3.03
N MET A 69 13.95 2.93 -2.57
CA MET A 69 13.99 4.23 -1.90
C MET A 69 14.80 5.26 -2.69
N ALA A 70 14.12 6.23 -3.27
CA ALA A 70 14.75 7.35 -3.97
C ALA A 70 14.99 8.57 -3.06
N ILE A 71 15.90 9.44 -3.49
CA ILE A 71 16.07 10.77 -2.89
C ILE A 71 14.89 11.66 -3.33
N CYS A 72 14.18 12.22 -2.36
CA CYS A 72 13.13 13.22 -2.61
C CYS A 72 13.68 14.63 -2.60
N ASN A 73 14.66 14.93 -1.73
CA ASN A 73 15.37 16.19 -1.76
C ASN A 73 16.75 16.07 -1.13
N TYR A 74 17.66 16.92 -1.59
CA TYR A 74 18.98 17.09 -1.00
C TYR A 74 18.93 18.08 0.17
N GLU A 75 19.98 18.06 0.99
CA GLU A 75 20.20 19.06 2.02
C GLU A 75 20.39 20.44 1.36
N ASN A 76 19.68 21.45 1.84
CA ASN A 76 19.75 22.83 1.34
C ASN A 76 19.51 22.95 -0.18
N GLU A 77 18.72 22.04 -0.77
CA GLU A 77 18.35 22.11 -2.19
C GLU A 77 17.70 23.47 -2.50
N GLU A 78 18.09 24.11 -3.61
CA GLU A 78 17.67 25.47 -3.99
C GLU A 78 18.01 26.57 -2.96
N GLY A 79 18.99 26.34 -2.07
CA GLY A 79 19.29 27.27 -0.98
C GLY A 79 18.16 27.41 0.04
N SER A 80 17.23 26.45 0.08
CA SER A 80 16.02 26.52 0.91
C SER A 80 16.26 26.27 2.40
N GLY A 81 17.44 25.74 2.77
CA GLY A 81 17.72 25.26 4.11
C GLY A 81 16.92 24.02 4.52
N CYS A 82 16.38 23.26 3.55
CA CYS A 82 15.65 22.02 3.84
C CYS A 82 16.58 20.88 4.27
N ASP A 83 16.08 20.02 5.16
CA ASP A 83 16.78 18.80 5.54
C ASP A 83 16.69 17.76 4.41
N ARG A 84 17.76 17.00 4.17
CA ARG A 84 17.77 15.90 3.20
C ARG A 84 16.69 14.85 3.49
N GLY A 85 15.83 14.59 2.50
CA GLY A 85 14.85 13.50 2.50
C GLY A 85 15.22 12.40 1.50
N ASP A 86 15.85 11.32 1.98
CA ASP A 86 16.41 10.27 1.12
C ASP A 86 15.83 8.86 1.31
N GLY A 87 14.78 8.73 2.13
CA GLY A 87 14.09 7.46 2.38
C GLY A 87 14.93 6.41 3.12
N ARG A 88 16.15 6.73 3.58
CA ARG A 88 17.07 5.75 4.18
C ARG A 88 16.61 5.15 5.50
N ASP A 89 15.72 5.85 6.21
CA ASP A 89 15.31 5.43 7.56
C ASP A 89 14.15 4.43 7.51
N LEU A 90 13.24 4.54 6.53
CA LEU A 90 12.03 3.70 6.43
C LEU A 90 12.36 2.19 6.41
N PRO A 91 13.30 1.69 5.56
CA PRO A 91 13.56 0.27 5.49
C PRO A 91 13.98 -0.35 6.82
N LYS A 92 14.66 0.39 7.69
CA LYS A 92 15.00 -0.10 9.03
C LYS A 92 13.75 -0.52 9.80
N TYR A 93 12.75 0.35 9.84
CA TYR A 93 11.51 0.09 10.58
C TYR A 93 10.66 -0.97 9.91
N VAL A 94 10.58 -1.00 8.58
CA VAL A 94 9.89 -2.08 7.86
C VAL A 94 10.55 -3.43 8.17
N VAL A 95 11.88 -3.50 8.14
CA VAL A 95 12.59 -4.76 8.37
C VAL A 95 12.49 -5.21 9.84
N GLU A 96 12.76 -4.31 10.79
CA GLU A 96 12.81 -4.65 12.22
C GLU A 96 11.42 -4.86 12.83
N ASP A 97 10.41 -4.08 12.44
CA ASP A 97 9.08 -4.12 13.05
C ASP A 97 8.09 -5.05 12.33
N ILE A 98 8.33 -5.36 11.06
CA ILE A 98 7.38 -6.07 10.18
C ILE A 98 8.01 -7.30 9.57
N ALA A 99 9.11 -7.17 8.83
CA ALA A 99 9.63 -8.28 8.03
C ALA A 99 10.18 -9.41 8.91
N ILE A 100 11.20 -9.12 9.74
CA ILE A 100 11.86 -10.11 10.59
C ILE A 100 10.89 -10.78 11.57
N PRO A 101 10.02 -10.06 12.31
CA PRO A 101 9.10 -10.68 13.25
C PRO A 101 8.10 -11.66 12.61
N ASN A 102 7.77 -11.46 11.33
CA ASN A 102 6.80 -12.29 10.61
C ASN A 102 7.46 -13.27 9.63
N GLY A 103 8.80 -13.38 9.64
CA GLY A 103 9.54 -14.30 8.79
C GLY A 103 9.57 -13.92 7.31
N TYR A 104 9.32 -12.66 6.96
CA TYR A 104 9.46 -12.17 5.59
C TYR A 104 10.92 -11.89 5.28
N GLY A 105 11.36 -12.25 4.07
CA GLY A 105 12.58 -11.68 3.50
C GLY A 105 12.35 -10.24 3.03
N TYR A 106 13.45 -9.57 2.69
CA TYR A 106 13.44 -8.18 2.27
C TYR A 106 14.56 -7.92 1.27
N HIS A 107 14.37 -6.90 0.45
CA HIS A 107 15.38 -6.42 -0.48
C HIS A 107 15.29 -4.90 -0.61
N VAL A 108 16.36 -4.18 -0.25
CA VAL A 108 16.35 -2.73 -0.11
C VAL A 108 17.26 -2.08 -1.14
N MET A 109 16.71 -1.11 -1.87
CA MET A 109 17.44 -0.34 -2.87
C MET A 109 17.48 1.14 -2.50
N TYR A 110 18.65 1.78 -2.67
CA TYR A 110 18.82 3.22 -2.44
C TYR A 110 19.42 3.94 -3.64
N GLU A 111 19.26 5.26 -3.73
CA GLU A 111 19.95 6.10 -4.72
C GLU A 111 21.46 6.12 -4.50
N ARG A 112 22.22 5.75 -5.54
CA ARG A 112 23.67 5.55 -5.50
C ARG A 112 24.45 6.37 -6.53
N CYS A 113 23.76 7.11 -7.38
CA CYS A 113 24.34 8.00 -8.37
C CYS A 113 24.56 9.41 -7.80
N GLY A 114 25.29 10.21 -8.57
CA GLY A 114 25.51 11.62 -8.29
C GLY A 114 26.60 11.91 -7.27
N LEU A 115 26.70 13.18 -6.90
CA LEU A 115 27.75 13.72 -6.03
C LEU A 115 27.52 13.39 -4.55
N ASP A 116 26.27 13.26 -4.13
CA ASP A 116 25.90 12.95 -2.73
C ASP A 116 24.88 11.78 -2.63
N PRO A 117 25.30 10.55 -2.98
CA PRO A 117 24.44 9.37 -2.91
C PRO A 117 24.12 8.97 -1.47
N VAL A 118 23.05 8.20 -1.27
CA VAL A 118 22.80 7.54 0.03
C VAL A 118 24.02 6.67 0.39
N PRO A 119 24.54 6.65 1.63
CA PRO A 119 25.77 5.93 1.97
C PRO A 119 25.60 4.41 1.96
N THR A 120 26.68 3.64 1.74
CA THR A 120 26.61 2.16 1.68
C THR A 120 26.37 1.54 3.06
N THR A 121 26.53 2.34 4.10
CA THR A 121 26.21 2.00 5.49
C THR A 121 24.73 2.21 5.82
N ALA A 122 23.91 2.64 4.86
CA ALA A 122 22.47 2.75 5.06
C ALA A 122 21.88 1.39 5.47
N PRO A 123 20.87 1.36 6.36
CA PRO A 123 20.30 0.12 6.87
C PRO A 123 19.83 -0.81 5.74
N TYR A 124 20.28 -2.06 5.82
CA TYR A 124 19.85 -3.16 4.95
C TYR A 124 20.09 -2.96 3.44
N TYR A 125 20.98 -2.05 3.04
CA TYR A 125 21.27 -1.80 1.63
C TYR A 125 21.74 -3.05 0.87
N ASP A 126 21.01 -3.44 -0.17
CA ASP A 126 21.34 -4.57 -1.04
C ASP A 126 21.92 -4.10 -2.38
N GLU A 127 21.26 -3.17 -3.08
CA GLU A 127 21.72 -2.69 -4.39
C GLU A 127 21.22 -1.29 -4.79
N PRO A 128 21.79 -0.65 -5.82
CA PRO A 128 21.32 0.66 -6.30
C PRO A 128 19.88 0.62 -6.82
N ILE A 129 19.08 1.64 -6.51
CA ILE A 129 17.81 1.87 -7.19
C ILE A 129 18.05 2.36 -8.63
N ASN A 130 17.51 1.63 -9.59
CA ASN A 130 17.36 2.04 -10.98
C ASN A 130 16.29 1.16 -11.64
N LYS A 131 15.84 1.54 -12.84
CA LYS A 131 14.80 0.79 -13.56
C LYS A 131 15.12 -0.70 -13.70
N SER A 132 16.31 -1.02 -14.21
CA SER A 132 16.70 -2.40 -14.45
C SER A 132 16.67 -3.23 -13.17
N ASN A 133 17.22 -2.70 -12.08
CA ASN A 133 17.26 -3.41 -10.81
C ASN A 133 15.85 -3.64 -10.23
N VAL A 134 15.00 -2.61 -10.24
CA VAL A 134 13.61 -2.72 -9.74
C VAL A 134 12.82 -3.75 -10.55
N ILE A 135 12.85 -3.67 -11.88
CA ILE A 135 12.14 -4.61 -12.76
C ILE A 135 12.69 -6.04 -12.62
N ASN A 136 14.01 -6.20 -12.56
CA ASN A 136 14.63 -7.51 -12.41
C ASN A 136 14.28 -8.17 -11.07
N ALA A 137 14.30 -7.40 -9.97
CA ALA A 137 13.90 -7.89 -8.66
C ALA A 137 12.42 -8.28 -8.66
N TRP A 138 11.53 -7.39 -9.11
CA TRP A 138 10.09 -7.70 -9.16
C TRP A 138 9.80 -9.00 -9.95
N ASN A 139 10.55 -9.22 -11.04
CA ASN A 139 10.42 -10.39 -11.91
C ASN A 139 11.07 -11.67 -11.40
N THR A 140 11.54 -11.75 -10.15
CA THR A 140 11.99 -13.03 -9.59
C THR A 140 10.85 -13.91 -9.08
N ASP A 141 9.61 -13.41 -9.04
CA ASP A 141 8.43 -14.05 -8.40
C ASP A 141 8.62 -14.33 -6.89
N ASP A 142 9.51 -13.56 -6.25
CA ASP A 142 9.79 -13.74 -4.82
C ASP A 142 8.99 -12.79 -3.93
N TYR A 143 8.47 -11.69 -4.47
CA TYR A 143 7.87 -10.62 -3.67
C TYR A 143 6.36 -10.75 -3.55
N GLY A 144 5.84 -10.47 -2.36
CA GLY A 144 4.40 -10.30 -2.12
C GLY A 144 4.02 -8.87 -1.76
N PHE A 145 5.02 -8.02 -1.47
CA PHE A 145 4.83 -6.61 -1.24
C PHE A 145 5.92 -5.78 -1.90
N VAL A 146 5.55 -4.71 -2.57
CA VAL A 146 6.49 -3.69 -3.09
C VAL A 146 6.10 -2.33 -2.55
N PHE A 147 7.00 -1.72 -1.78
CA PHE A 147 6.79 -0.42 -1.16
C PHE A 147 7.94 0.50 -1.55
N TRP A 148 7.64 1.55 -2.31
CA TRP A 148 8.65 2.53 -2.70
C TRP A 148 8.36 3.93 -2.16
N HIS A 149 9.42 4.73 -2.14
CA HIS A 149 9.38 6.18 -1.93
C HIS A 149 10.12 6.87 -3.07
N GLY A 150 9.51 7.89 -3.65
CA GLY A 150 10.10 8.66 -4.74
C GLY A 150 9.15 9.70 -5.35
N HIS A 151 9.65 10.42 -6.34
CA HIS A 151 8.89 11.46 -7.00
C HIS A 151 7.90 10.88 -8.00
N GLY A 152 6.64 11.28 -7.90
CA GLY A 152 5.58 10.68 -8.69
C GLY A 152 5.02 11.59 -9.78
N SER A 153 4.54 10.94 -10.84
CA SER A 153 3.64 11.46 -11.85
C SER A 153 2.58 10.39 -12.13
N TYR A 154 1.49 10.71 -12.82
CA TYR A 154 0.53 9.69 -13.24
C TYR A 154 1.22 8.55 -14.01
N ALA A 155 2.19 8.86 -14.87
CA ALA A 155 2.85 7.88 -15.73
C ALA A 155 3.99 7.08 -15.07
N GLY A 156 4.36 7.36 -13.82
CA GLY A 156 5.46 6.63 -13.18
C GLY A 156 6.15 7.35 -12.02
N THR A 157 7.15 6.68 -11.47
CA THR A 157 7.94 7.15 -10.32
C THR A 157 9.41 7.27 -10.66
N SER A 158 9.97 8.40 -10.25
CA SER A 158 11.33 8.83 -10.54
C SER A 158 12.20 8.84 -9.30
N ARG A 159 13.46 8.50 -9.54
CA ARG A 159 14.58 8.89 -8.70
C ARG A 159 15.20 10.17 -9.26
N LYS A 160 15.79 10.98 -8.40
CA LYS A 160 16.62 12.11 -8.81
C LYS A 160 17.98 12.00 -8.14
N TYR A 161 19.01 12.54 -8.78
CA TYR A 161 20.31 12.66 -8.17
C TYR A 161 21.07 13.91 -8.66
N TRP A 162 21.94 14.44 -7.80
CA TRP A 162 22.80 15.59 -8.07
C TRP A 162 23.91 15.20 -9.05
N ASP A 163 23.78 15.57 -10.33
CA ASP A 163 24.60 15.05 -11.43
C ASP A 163 25.92 15.82 -11.59
N HIS A 164 25.89 17.13 -11.38
CA HIS A 164 27.03 18.03 -11.41
C HIS A 164 26.84 19.19 -10.43
N ASP A 165 27.91 19.93 -10.13
CA ASP A 165 27.91 21.12 -9.28
C ASP A 165 28.59 22.24 -10.07
N ASP A 166 27.98 23.43 -10.12
CA ASP A 166 28.53 24.61 -10.81
C ASP A 166 29.69 25.26 -10.03
N GLY A 167 29.91 24.80 -8.78
CA GLY A 167 31.02 25.14 -7.91
C GLY A 167 30.60 25.94 -6.67
N ASP A 168 29.31 26.17 -6.46
CA ASP A 168 28.79 26.83 -5.26
C ASP A 168 28.45 25.86 -4.11
N GLY A 169 28.38 24.56 -4.40
CA GLY A 169 28.12 23.48 -3.44
C GLY A 169 26.66 23.42 -2.96
N VAL A 170 25.72 23.99 -3.72
CA VAL A 170 24.28 23.98 -3.46
C VAL A 170 23.60 23.12 -4.52
N PRO A 171 22.82 22.09 -4.15
CA PRO A 171 22.09 21.29 -5.13
C PRO A 171 20.96 22.11 -5.78
N GLU A 172 21.03 22.34 -7.09
CA GLU A 172 20.06 23.14 -7.84
C GLU A 172 19.33 22.34 -8.94
N SER A 173 18.17 22.84 -9.38
CA SER A 173 17.27 22.13 -10.31
C SER A 173 17.90 21.80 -11.65
N ASP A 174 18.77 22.66 -12.19
CA ASP A 174 19.51 22.41 -13.44
C ASP A 174 20.72 21.49 -13.26
N GLU A 175 21.09 21.20 -12.02
CA GLU A 175 22.12 20.24 -11.63
C GLU A 175 21.58 18.83 -11.38
N MET A 176 20.26 18.70 -11.27
CA MET A 176 19.60 17.42 -11.02
C MET A 176 19.41 16.61 -12.30
N LYS A 177 19.67 15.31 -12.19
CA LYS A 177 19.24 14.32 -13.19
C LYS A 177 18.09 13.48 -12.66
N TRP A 178 17.05 13.33 -13.50
CA TRP A 178 15.81 12.65 -13.17
C TRP A 178 15.63 11.41 -14.05
N GLU A 179 15.39 10.26 -13.42
CA GLU A 179 15.17 9.01 -14.13
C GLU A 179 14.03 8.21 -13.50
N ARG A 180 13.13 7.67 -14.32
CA ARG A 180 12.09 6.75 -13.84
C ARG A 180 12.69 5.40 -13.48
N PHE A 181 12.42 4.91 -12.28
CA PHE A 181 12.73 3.52 -11.90
C PHE A 181 11.53 2.57 -12.13
N ILE A 182 10.32 3.11 -12.26
CA ILE A 182 9.12 2.36 -12.66
C ILE A 182 8.17 3.31 -13.40
N SER A 183 7.46 2.81 -14.42
CA SER A 183 6.47 3.57 -15.17
C SER A 183 5.32 2.69 -15.63
N SER A 184 4.20 3.31 -16.01
CA SER A 184 3.04 2.60 -16.54
C SER A 184 3.38 1.73 -17.74
N SER A 185 4.33 2.15 -18.59
CA SER A 185 4.77 1.34 -19.73
C SER A 185 5.67 0.16 -19.34
N ASP A 186 6.31 0.21 -18.17
CA ASP A 186 7.13 -0.91 -17.71
C ASP A 186 6.27 -2.04 -17.13
N THR A 187 5.01 -1.78 -16.78
CA THR A 187 4.15 -2.81 -16.16
C THR A 187 3.89 -3.98 -17.10
N ASP A 188 3.88 -3.78 -18.42
CA ASP A 188 3.71 -4.85 -19.41
C ASP A 188 4.86 -5.87 -19.42
N THR A 189 5.99 -5.56 -18.79
CA THR A 189 7.13 -6.47 -18.66
C THR A 189 7.23 -7.12 -17.28
N LEU A 190 6.33 -6.80 -16.36
CA LEU A 190 6.28 -7.39 -15.03
C LEU A 190 5.62 -8.77 -15.06
N LEU A 191 6.10 -9.65 -14.20
CA LEU A 191 5.36 -10.86 -13.83
C LEU A 191 4.08 -10.46 -13.09
N ASP A 192 2.93 -10.93 -13.57
CA ASP A 192 1.65 -10.69 -12.92
C ASP A 192 1.42 -11.71 -11.82
N THR A 193 1.91 -11.38 -10.62
CA THR A 193 1.87 -12.22 -9.44
C THR A 193 1.07 -11.54 -8.33
N ASN A 194 0.79 -12.27 -7.25
CA ASN A 194 0.02 -11.79 -6.10
C ASN A 194 0.83 -10.80 -5.26
N VAL A 195 1.01 -9.59 -5.79
CA VAL A 195 1.79 -8.50 -5.18
C VAL A 195 0.87 -7.37 -4.73
N PHE A 196 1.03 -6.97 -3.48
CA PHE A 196 0.46 -5.73 -2.97
C PHE A 196 1.48 -4.60 -3.17
N THR A 197 1.01 -3.41 -3.53
CA THR A 197 1.88 -2.26 -3.68
C THR A 197 1.44 -1.09 -2.82
N TYR A 198 2.42 -0.35 -2.31
CA TYR A 198 2.21 0.98 -1.75
C TYR A 198 3.18 1.97 -2.42
N GLN A 199 2.62 3.03 -2.97
CA GLN A 199 3.29 3.96 -3.86
C GLN A 199 3.43 5.31 -3.14
N ALA A 200 4.47 5.51 -2.32
CA ALA A 200 4.72 6.81 -1.67
C ALA A 200 5.30 7.80 -2.68
N SER A 201 4.42 8.27 -3.56
CA SER A 201 4.74 9.09 -4.72
C SER A 201 3.49 9.83 -5.20
N CYS A 202 3.66 11.10 -5.54
CA CYS A 202 2.56 11.94 -6.06
C CYS A 202 1.89 11.34 -7.30
N LEU A 203 0.57 11.51 -7.42
CA LEU A 203 -0.19 11.32 -8.66
C LEU A 203 -0.14 9.92 -9.31
N ASN A 204 0.56 8.93 -8.76
CA ASN A 204 0.63 7.59 -9.34
C ASN A 204 -0.76 6.94 -9.52
N GLY A 205 -1.75 7.36 -8.74
CA GLY A 205 -3.15 6.93 -8.80
C GLY A 205 -4.12 7.94 -9.39
N GLU A 206 -3.64 8.97 -10.10
CA GLU A 206 -4.47 10.05 -10.63
C GLU A 206 -5.59 9.50 -11.55
N PRO A 207 -6.87 9.63 -11.15
CA PRO A 207 -7.97 8.89 -11.78
C PRO A 207 -8.39 9.47 -13.14
N ASP A 208 -8.01 10.70 -13.46
CA ASP A 208 -8.30 11.34 -14.74
C ASP A 208 -7.42 10.81 -15.88
N HIS A 209 -6.36 10.08 -15.53
CA HIS A 209 -5.45 9.44 -16.46
C HIS A 209 -5.69 7.93 -16.49
N SER A 210 -6.23 7.42 -17.60
CA SER A 210 -6.50 5.98 -17.79
C SER A 210 -5.24 5.11 -17.86
N ASP A 211 -4.06 5.73 -17.99
CA ASP A 211 -2.74 5.10 -18.02
C ASP A 211 -1.94 5.40 -16.74
N ASN A 212 -2.59 5.79 -15.64
CA ASN A 212 -1.90 5.98 -14.36
C ASN A 212 -1.19 4.69 -13.89
N LEU A 213 -0.10 4.84 -13.15
CA LEU A 213 0.75 3.73 -12.72
C LEU A 213 -0.02 2.74 -11.82
N GLN A 214 -0.89 3.24 -10.94
CA GLN A 214 -1.68 2.42 -10.02
C GLN A 214 -2.59 1.44 -10.77
N TYR A 215 -3.30 1.92 -11.79
CA TYR A 215 -4.14 1.11 -12.66
C TYR A 215 -3.31 0.19 -13.55
N SER A 216 -2.18 0.68 -14.07
CA SER A 216 -1.30 -0.13 -14.93
C SER A 216 -0.73 -1.34 -14.19
N LEU A 217 -0.35 -1.17 -12.93
CA LEU A 217 0.04 -2.26 -12.04
C LEU A 217 -1.12 -3.18 -11.69
N LEU A 218 -2.32 -2.63 -11.45
CA LEU A 218 -3.50 -3.45 -11.22
C LEU A 218 -3.86 -4.28 -12.46
N LYS A 219 -3.59 -3.82 -13.68
CA LYS A 219 -3.71 -4.65 -14.89
C LYS A 219 -2.67 -5.75 -14.89
N ASN A 220 -1.40 -5.41 -14.69
CA ASN A 220 -0.28 -6.36 -14.75
C ASN A 220 0.81 -5.99 -13.75
N GLY A 221 1.12 -6.91 -12.82
CA GLY A 221 2.21 -6.77 -11.84
C GLY A 221 1.77 -6.65 -10.39
N ALA A 222 0.47 -6.44 -10.11
CA ALA A 222 -0.07 -6.36 -8.77
C ALA A 222 -1.53 -6.82 -8.66
N ILE A 223 -1.89 -7.38 -7.50
CA ILE A 223 -3.26 -7.80 -7.15
C ILE A 223 -4.04 -6.68 -6.42
N CYS A 224 -3.32 -5.81 -5.72
CA CYS A 224 -3.86 -4.69 -4.96
C CYS A 224 -2.83 -3.56 -4.90
N THR A 225 -3.26 -2.33 -5.16
CA THR A 225 -2.35 -1.18 -5.27
C THR A 225 -2.88 0.02 -4.48
N VAL A 226 -2.02 0.67 -3.71
CA VAL A 226 -2.36 1.90 -2.97
C VAL A 226 -1.47 3.03 -3.44
N ALA A 227 -2.06 4.08 -4.02
CA ALA A 227 -1.33 5.22 -4.54
C ALA A 227 -2.07 6.54 -4.28
N ALA A 228 -1.33 7.64 -4.36
CA ALA A 228 -1.89 8.97 -4.24
C ALA A 228 -2.62 9.39 -5.53
N ALA A 229 -3.87 9.81 -5.41
CA ALA A 229 -4.67 10.37 -6.50
C ALA A 229 -4.29 11.82 -6.84
N SER A 230 -3.57 12.50 -5.94
CA SER A 230 -3.11 13.87 -6.09
C SER A 230 -1.70 14.02 -5.48
N PHE A 231 -1.26 15.24 -5.24
CA PHE A 231 -0.03 15.54 -4.53
C PHE A 231 -0.05 14.89 -3.12
N ALA A 232 1.07 14.28 -2.74
CA ALA A 232 1.27 13.66 -1.44
C ALA A 232 2.61 14.13 -0.87
N LEU A 233 2.64 14.37 0.43
CA LEU A 233 3.78 14.98 1.11
C LEU A 233 4.48 13.98 2.01
N GLY A 234 5.80 13.91 1.85
CA GLY A 234 6.67 13.12 2.70
C GLY A 234 7.14 13.83 3.97
N PRO A 235 7.96 13.14 4.78
CA PRO A 235 8.39 13.63 6.09
C PRO A 235 9.32 14.85 6.03
N GLY A 236 9.89 15.18 4.87
CA GLY A 236 10.74 16.37 4.68
C GLY A 236 12.01 16.34 5.54
N GLY A 237 12.72 15.21 5.55
CA GLY A 237 13.92 15.01 6.34
C GLY A 237 14.04 13.57 6.86
N PHE A 238 14.62 13.42 8.05
CA PHE A 238 14.70 12.14 8.76
C PHE A 238 13.31 11.55 9.02
N TYR A 239 13.20 10.23 8.85
CA TYR A 239 11.96 9.52 9.14
C TYR A 239 12.11 8.60 10.35
N SER A 240 11.07 8.58 11.19
CA SER A 240 10.82 7.52 12.15
C SER A 240 9.32 7.36 12.35
N PRO A 241 8.83 6.15 12.66
CA PRO A 241 7.42 5.92 12.94
C PRO A 241 6.91 6.93 13.98
N SER A 242 5.89 7.68 13.58
CA SER A 242 5.34 8.78 14.36
C SER A 242 3.84 8.92 14.11
N ASN A 243 3.16 9.79 14.84
CA ASN A 243 1.74 10.08 14.57
C ASN A 243 1.57 11.23 13.58
N ILE A 244 2.49 11.40 12.63
CA ILE A 244 2.47 12.44 11.60
C ILE A 244 2.00 11.83 10.28
N SER A 245 0.87 12.32 9.75
CA SER A 245 0.36 11.85 8.45
C SER A 245 1.24 12.34 7.28
N ASN A 246 2.21 11.52 6.91
CA ASN A 246 3.01 11.66 5.69
C ASN A 246 2.85 10.42 4.79
N ASP A 247 3.22 10.54 3.52
CA ASP A 247 3.07 9.48 2.52
C ASP A 247 3.72 8.15 2.95
N VAL A 248 4.92 8.21 3.53
CA VAL A 248 5.68 7.07 4.01
C VAL A 248 5.08 6.47 5.27
N GLU A 249 4.64 7.28 6.23
CA GLU A 249 4.02 6.81 7.48
C GLU A 249 2.73 6.04 7.20
N ILE A 250 1.87 6.52 6.29
CA ILE A 250 0.66 5.79 5.87
C ILE A 250 1.04 4.43 5.27
N GLY A 251 2.08 4.38 4.43
CA GLY A 251 2.57 3.14 3.82
C GLY A 251 3.14 2.15 4.83
N TYR A 252 3.93 2.64 5.79
CA TYR A 252 4.46 1.84 6.89
C TYR A 252 3.32 1.23 7.72
N ARG A 253 2.32 2.04 8.10
CA ARG A 253 1.16 1.56 8.86
C ARG A 253 0.29 0.61 8.06
N TYR A 254 0.09 0.85 6.77
CA TYR A 254 -0.65 -0.04 5.89
C TYR A 254 -0.01 -1.43 5.85
N LEU A 255 1.30 -1.50 5.57
CA LEU A 255 2.04 -2.75 5.54
C LEU A 255 2.04 -3.44 6.91
N LYS A 256 2.22 -2.68 7.99
CA LYS A 256 2.17 -3.21 9.37
C LYS A 256 0.80 -3.80 9.69
N ASN A 257 -0.29 -3.14 9.29
CA ASN A 257 -1.65 -3.60 9.50
C ASN A 257 -1.95 -4.87 8.70
N LEU A 258 -1.49 -4.95 7.45
CA LEU A 258 -1.62 -6.17 6.65
C LEU A 258 -0.88 -7.35 7.29
N VAL A 259 0.40 -7.15 7.63
CA VAL A 259 1.30 -8.25 8.01
C VAL A 259 1.17 -8.61 9.49
N ASN A 260 1.27 -7.64 10.40
CA ASN A 260 1.27 -7.91 11.84
C ASN A 260 -0.14 -8.12 12.40
N ASN A 261 -1.13 -7.40 11.84
CA ASN A 261 -2.50 -7.43 12.34
C ASN A 261 -3.44 -8.29 11.47
N HIS A 262 -2.93 -8.88 10.38
CA HIS A 262 -3.68 -9.72 9.44
C HIS A 262 -4.97 -9.05 8.92
N GLN A 263 -4.95 -7.73 8.79
CA GLN A 263 -6.09 -6.98 8.31
C GLN A 263 -6.25 -7.14 6.80
N SER A 264 -7.48 -7.06 6.29
CA SER A 264 -7.72 -6.94 4.86
C SER A 264 -7.20 -5.61 4.33
N ALA A 265 -6.97 -5.53 3.03
CA ALA A 265 -6.37 -4.38 2.35
C ALA A 265 -7.12 -3.07 2.63
N GLY A 266 -8.45 -3.10 2.58
CA GLY A 266 -9.29 -1.96 2.94
C GLY A 266 -9.10 -1.58 4.40
N VAL A 267 -9.32 -2.51 5.33
CA VAL A 267 -9.20 -2.25 6.77
C VAL A 267 -7.82 -1.68 7.12
N ALA A 268 -6.76 -2.28 6.56
CA ALA A 268 -5.38 -1.89 6.81
C ALA A 268 -5.09 -0.45 6.35
N LEU A 269 -5.52 -0.08 5.15
CA LEU A 269 -5.28 1.26 4.61
C LEU A 269 -6.06 2.32 5.39
N TYR A 270 -7.33 2.04 5.65
CA TYR A 270 -8.18 3.00 6.33
C TYR A 270 -7.80 3.21 7.79
N ASN A 271 -7.42 2.15 8.52
CA ASN A 271 -6.84 2.29 9.85
C ASN A 271 -5.51 3.03 9.83
N ALA A 272 -4.71 2.85 8.78
CA ALA A 272 -3.47 3.61 8.59
C ALA A 272 -3.74 5.10 8.37
N LYS A 273 -4.88 5.47 7.75
CA LYS A 273 -5.27 6.87 7.50
C LYS A 273 -5.96 7.52 8.70
N SER A 274 -6.78 6.78 9.46
CA SER A 274 -7.58 7.32 10.57
C SER A 274 -6.82 7.52 11.88
N CYS A 275 -5.60 7.01 11.99
CA CYS A 275 -4.84 7.02 13.23
C CYS A 275 -4.06 8.32 13.53
N PHE A 276 -4.22 9.36 12.72
CA PHE A 276 -3.48 10.61 12.89
C PHE A 276 -4.35 11.73 13.44
N GLU A 277 -3.75 12.52 14.31
CA GLU A 277 -4.31 13.79 14.74
C GLU A 277 -4.24 14.80 13.61
N PHE A 278 -5.24 15.67 13.56
CA PHE A 278 -5.23 16.81 12.68
C PHE A 278 -4.64 18.02 13.35
N ASP A 279 -3.54 18.48 12.78
CA ASP A 279 -2.89 19.70 13.20
C ASP A 279 -2.49 20.59 12.01
N SER A 280 -2.82 20.18 10.78
CA SER A 280 -2.40 20.87 9.55
C SER A 280 -3.12 20.36 8.30
N SER A 281 -3.30 21.26 7.32
CA SER A 281 -3.92 20.94 6.02
C SER A 281 -3.13 19.93 5.20
N TYR A 282 -1.80 19.91 5.30
CA TYR A 282 -0.98 18.94 4.57
C TYR A 282 -1.18 17.50 5.05
N LYS A 283 -1.36 17.30 6.37
CA LYS A 283 -1.66 15.98 6.94
C LYS A 283 -3.02 15.49 6.49
N TRP A 284 -3.99 16.39 6.50
CA TRP A 284 -5.32 16.10 6.02
C TRP A 284 -5.34 15.65 4.56
N GLN A 285 -4.61 16.35 3.70
CA GLN A 285 -4.47 15.96 2.30
C GLN A 285 -3.94 14.53 2.16
N ASN A 286 -2.86 14.18 2.88
CA ASN A 286 -2.32 12.82 2.86
C ASN A 286 -3.35 11.77 3.32
N GLN A 287 -4.17 12.08 4.32
CA GLN A 287 -5.26 11.19 4.76
C GLN A 287 -6.36 11.01 3.70
N LEU A 288 -6.46 11.85 2.68
CA LEU A 288 -7.50 11.74 1.65
C LEU A 288 -6.98 11.14 0.34
N VAL A 289 -5.76 11.47 -0.07
CA VAL A 289 -5.28 11.18 -1.44
C VAL A 289 -4.90 9.73 -1.69
N PHE A 290 -4.55 8.94 -0.66
CA PHE A 290 -4.21 7.53 -0.84
C PHE A 290 -5.45 6.66 -0.97
N ASN A 291 -5.58 6.02 -2.13
CA ASN A 291 -6.74 5.21 -2.51
C ASN A 291 -6.32 3.79 -2.85
N LEU A 292 -7.17 2.81 -2.53
CA LEU A 292 -6.94 1.40 -2.85
C LEU A 292 -7.60 1.04 -4.18
N TYR A 293 -6.80 0.53 -5.12
CA TYR A 293 -7.26 -0.11 -6.34
C TYR A 293 -7.10 -1.63 -6.20
N GLY A 294 -8.19 -2.37 -6.45
CA GLY A 294 -8.31 -3.80 -6.18
C GLY A 294 -9.44 -4.13 -5.18
N ASP A 295 -9.50 -5.38 -4.75
CA ASP A 295 -10.51 -5.87 -3.80
C ASP A 295 -10.08 -5.52 -2.34
N PRO A 296 -10.88 -4.72 -1.61
CA PRO A 296 -10.53 -4.29 -0.25
C PRO A 296 -10.61 -5.43 0.78
N SER A 297 -11.18 -6.59 0.45
CA SER A 297 -11.29 -7.74 1.35
C SER A 297 -10.07 -8.66 1.33
N LEU A 298 -9.16 -8.51 0.37
CA LEU A 298 -7.97 -9.36 0.27
C LEU A 298 -7.06 -9.20 1.49
N THR A 299 -6.57 -10.32 2.02
CA THR A 299 -5.57 -10.36 3.11
C THR A 299 -4.24 -10.90 2.57
N VAL A 300 -3.12 -10.56 3.21
CA VAL A 300 -1.79 -11.09 2.84
C VAL A 300 -1.52 -12.51 3.35
N THR A 301 -2.44 -13.11 4.09
CA THR A 301 -2.28 -14.48 4.59
C THR A 301 -2.57 -15.49 3.47
N ASN A 302 -1.72 -16.53 3.37
CA ASN A 302 -2.06 -17.74 2.62
C ASN A 302 -3.14 -18.50 3.39
N VAL A 303 -4.36 -18.02 3.31
CA VAL A 303 -5.52 -18.87 3.50
C VAL A 303 -6.08 -19.08 2.11
N SER A 304 -5.61 -20.14 1.44
CA SER A 304 -6.59 -20.95 0.75
C SER A 304 -7.62 -21.28 1.82
N ASN A 305 -8.76 -20.57 1.84
CA ASN A 305 -9.89 -21.00 2.66
C ASN A 305 -10.30 -22.35 2.08
N ARG A 306 -9.78 -23.42 2.67
CA ARG A 306 -9.95 -24.77 2.21
C ARG A 306 -11.35 -25.18 2.62
N GLU A 307 -12.09 -25.75 1.67
CA GLU A 307 -13.46 -26.20 1.93
C GLU A 307 -13.52 -27.07 3.20
N PRO A 308 -14.57 -26.91 4.04
CA PRO A 308 -14.75 -27.72 5.23
C PRO A 308 -14.63 -29.20 4.92
N THR A 309 -13.76 -29.89 5.65
CA THR A 309 -13.46 -31.30 5.37
C THR A 309 -14.23 -32.19 6.34
N LEU A 310 -14.77 -33.30 5.82
CA LEU A 310 -15.43 -34.32 6.62
C LEU A 310 -14.37 -35.13 7.39
N ASN A 311 -14.37 -35.04 8.72
CA ASN A 311 -13.45 -35.78 9.57
C ASN A 311 -13.93 -37.22 9.83
N ASN A 312 -15.26 -37.39 9.97
CA ASN A 312 -15.91 -38.67 10.22
C ASN A 312 -17.20 -38.79 9.40
N PRO A 313 -17.54 -39.98 8.87
CA PRO A 313 -18.84 -40.20 8.24
C PRO A 313 -19.99 -39.82 9.19
N LEU A 314 -21.01 -39.16 8.66
CA LEU A 314 -22.25 -38.93 9.41
C LEU A 314 -22.87 -40.30 9.77
N PRO A 315 -23.28 -40.52 11.03
CA PRO A 315 -23.84 -41.80 11.44
C PRO A 315 -25.24 -41.98 10.86
N ASP A 316 -25.50 -43.18 10.34
CA ASP A 316 -26.87 -43.60 10.03
C ASP A 316 -27.70 -43.58 11.32
N THR A 317 -28.82 -42.87 11.27
CA THR A 317 -29.74 -42.73 12.41
C THR A 317 -31.15 -43.11 11.98
N SER A 318 -31.83 -43.85 12.85
CA SER A 318 -33.23 -44.24 12.67
C SER A 318 -34.02 -43.75 13.88
N PHE A 319 -35.23 -43.25 13.63
CA PHE A 319 -36.11 -42.71 14.66
C PHE A 319 -37.47 -43.35 14.54
N ASP A 320 -38.04 -43.74 15.68
CA ASP A 320 -39.46 -44.11 15.77
C ASP A 320 -40.34 -42.86 15.67
N GLU A 321 -41.56 -43.02 15.17
CA GLU A 321 -42.51 -41.94 14.79
C GLU A 321 -42.90 -40.99 15.94
N ASP A 322 -42.57 -41.33 17.20
CA ASP A 322 -42.93 -40.58 18.42
C ASP A 322 -41.74 -39.86 19.12
N HIS A 323 -40.58 -39.72 18.47
CA HIS A 323 -39.45 -38.97 19.05
C HIS A 323 -39.47 -37.47 18.74
N SER A 324 -39.04 -36.65 19.70
CA SER A 324 -38.73 -35.22 19.48
C SER A 324 -37.41 -35.06 18.71
N PHE A 325 -37.35 -34.04 17.84
CA PHE A 325 -36.22 -33.72 16.95
C PHE A 325 -34.84 -33.96 17.58
N ALA A 326 -34.02 -34.78 16.92
CA ALA A 326 -32.60 -34.90 17.24
C ALA A 326 -31.82 -33.77 16.56
N ALA A 327 -31.09 -32.99 17.34
CA ALA A 327 -30.16 -31.99 16.82
C ALA A 327 -28.82 -32.67 16.52
N PHE A 328 -28.31 -32.53 15.30
CA PHE A 328 -26.95 -32.93 14.93
C PHE A 328 -26.05 -31.71 15.05
N ASN A 329 -25.02 -31.79 15.88
CA ASN A 329 -23.97 -30.79 15.90
C ASN A 329 -22.99 -31.08 14.76
N LEU A 330 -23.13 -30.35 13.65
CA LEU A 330 -22.27 -30.55 12.48
C LEU A 330 -20.79 -30.25 12.76
N ASN A 331 -20.48 -29.47 13.81
CA ASN A 331 -19.11 -29.21 14.26
C ASN A 331 -18.37 -30.49 14.74
N ASP A 332 -19.09 -31.57 15.05
CA ASP A 332 -18.48 -32.85 15.44
C ASP A 332 -18.00 -33.67 14.23
N TYR A 333 -18.42 -33.29 13.01
CA TYR A 333 -18.22 -34.05 11.77
C TYR A 333 -17.43 -33.30 10.71
N PHE A 334 -17.58 -31.99 10.66
CA PHE A 334 -16.85 -31.10 9.76
C PHE A 334 -15.85 -30.28 10.56
N PHE A 335 -14.67 -30.09 10.00
CA PHE A 335 -13.73 -29.11 10.49
C PHE A 335 -13.28 -28.21 9.37
N ASP A 336 -13.01 -26.96 9.73
CA ASP A 336 -12.36 -26.02 8.86
C ASP A 336 -10.84 -26.30 8.93
N PRO A 337 -10.19 -26.67 7.81
CA PRO A 337 -8.76 -26.96 7.81
C PRO A 337 -7.89 -25.77 8.21
N ASP A 338 -8.43 -24.55 8.18
CA ASP A 338 -7.79 -23.28 8.49
C ASP A 338 -8.17 -22.77 9.90
N GLY A 339 -9.02 -23.51 10.62
CA GLY A 339 -9.36 -23.24 12.02
C GLY A 339 -10.44 -22.18 12.21
N GLU A 340 -11.13 -21.78 11.15
CA GLU A 340 -12.27 -20.88 11.21
C GLU A 340 -13.51 -21.56 11.80
N SER A 341 -14.46 -20.75 12.31
CA SER A 341 -15.74 -21.27 12.78
C SER A 341 -16.68 -21.51 11.61
N ILE A 342 -17.14 -22.76 11.44
CA ILE A 342 -18.09 -23.09 10.37
C ILE A 342 -19.48 -22.55 10.73
N ASN A 343 -20.00 -21.62 9.91
CA ASN A 343 -21.36 -21.13 10.03
C ASN A 343 -22.30 -21.93 9.14
N TYR A 344 -23.26 -22.63 9.74
CA TYR A 344 -24.30 -23.38 9.03
C TYR A 344 -25.56 -22.52 8.96
N THR A 345 -25.85 -21.94 7.78
CA THR A 345 -27.09 -21.17 7.51
C THR A 345 -28.20 -22.01 6.92
#